data_AF-A0AAV7MFZ1-F1
#
_entry.id   AF-A0AAV7MFZ1-F1
#
_cell.length_a   1.000
_cell.length_b   1.000
_cell.length_c   1.000
_cell.angle_alpha   90.00
_cell.angle_beta   90.00
_cell.angle_gamma   90.00
#
_symmetry.space_group_name_H-M   'P 1'
#
loop_
_entity.id
_entity.type
_entity.pdbx_description
1 polymer ?
#
loop_
_entity_poly.entity_id
_entity_poly.type
_entity_poly.pdbx_seq_one_letter_code
_entity_poly.pdbx_strand_id
1 'polypeptide(L)'
;MTLVPRTGTMESISMMGSPYNLDKPFLPNTVNGIKGTKKMTIGILGSGDFAKSLSIRLIRCGYHIVLGSRDPKRASDFFPHVVDVTHHEDAVTKSNIIFVAIHRENYTSLWDVKHLLVGKILIDVSNNMRLDQYPESNAEYLASLFPDCSVVKGFNVISAWDLQLGPKDASRQVYICSNDQQARHQVIELARQLNFIPIDLGTLSSARDVENAPLRLFTLWKGPVVVAVSLATFFFIYSFIRDVIHPYVRNKQSDFYKIPIEIVNKTLPIVAITLLSLVYLAGLLAAAYQLFYHTKYRRFPSWLESWLQCRKQLGLLSFFFAVVHVVYSLCLPMRRSERYLFLNMAYQQVHANIENSWNEEEVWRIEMYISFGIMSLGLLSLLAITSIPSVSSALNWREFSFIQITRFVFSYYG
;
A
#
# COMPACT_ATOMS: atom_id res chain seq x y z
N MET A 1 -14.22 61.33 59.60
CA MET A 1 -15.33 62.11 59.02
C MET A 1 -15.81 61.36 57.78
N THR A 2 -16.76 60.46 58.01
CA THR A 2 -17.96 60.21 57.19
C THR A 2 -17.96 60.64 55.71
N LEU A 3 -18.06 59.69 54.77
CA LEU A 3 -19.31 59.34 54.02
C LEU A 3 -19.02 58.74 52.63
N VAL A 4 -19.68 57.60 52.39
CA VAL A 4 -20.03 57.01 51.09
C VAL A 4 -21.46 57.48 50.74
N PRO A 5 -21.83 57.78 49.47
CA PRO A 5 -22.65 56.86 48.63
C PRO A 5 -22.31 56.88 47.11
N ARG A 6 -22.27 55.72 46.41
CA ARG A 6 -23.29 55.12 45.48
C ARG A 6 -23.55 55.97 44.21
N THR A 7 -23.43 55.51 42.96
CA THR A 7 -23.98 54.31 42.27
C THR A 7 -23.41 54.18 40.84
N GLY A 8 -23.39 52.97 40.24
CA GLY A 8 -23.41 52.82 38.77
C GLY A 8 -22.58 51.67 38.21
N THR A 9 -23.27 50.64 37.72
CA THR A 9 -22.79 49.38 37.13
C THR A 9 -22.11 49.51 35.77
N MET A 10 -21.00 48.78 35.55
CA MET A 10 -20.64 48.22 34.25
C MET A 10 -19.94 46.86 34.43
N GLU A 11 -20.49 45.84 33.80
CA GLU A 11 -20.09 44.44 33.87
C GLU A 11 -18.75 44.22 33.17
N SER A 12 -17.82 43.55 33.85
CA SER A 12 -16.65 42.92 33.24
C SER A 12 -16.67 41.44 33.62
N ILE A 13 -16.85 40.59 32.61
CA ILE A 13 -16.85 39.14 32.76
C ILE A 13 -15.40 38.68 32.83
N SER A 14 -14.96 38.34 34.04
CA SER A 14 -13.76 37.57 34.34
C SER A 14 -14.18 36.44 35.26
N MET A 15 -14.09 35.19 34.82
CA MET A 15 -14.19 34.03 35.70
C MET A 15 -13.09 33.02 35.36
N MET A 16 -12.09 33.01 36.23
CA MET A 16 -11.13 31.93 36.45
C MET A 16 -11.84 30.74 37.12
N GLY A 17 -11.50 29.49 36.78
CA GLY A 17 -12.00 28.33 37.51
C GLY A 17 -11.53 26.96 36.98
N SER A 18 -10.44 26.46 37.58
CA SER A 18 -9.98 25.06 37.83
C SER A 18 -10.60 23.84 37.08
N PRO A 19 -9.79 22.81 36.72
CA PRO A 19 -10.24 21.68 35.89
C PRO A 19 -11.00 20.63 36.71
N TYR A 20 -12.20 20.27 36.24
CA TYR A 20 -12.96 19.13 36.75
C TYR A 20 -12.70 17.87 35.91
N ASN A 21 -12.26 16.81 36.59
CA ASN A 21 -12.45 15.38 36.32
C ASN A 21 -12.76 14.94 34.87
N LEU A 22 -11.72 14.51 34.15
CA LEU A 22 -11.81 13.72 32.92
C LEU A 22 -11.71 12.23 33.28
N ASP A 23 -12.79 11.66 33.80
CA ASP A 23 -12.96 10.20 33.93
C ASP A 23 -14.43 9.82 33.68
N LYS A 24 -14.87 9.93 32.42
CA LYS A 24 -16.05 9.22 31.89
C LYS A 24 -15.86 8.96 30.40
N PRO A 25 -15.72 7.70 29.95
CA PRO A 25 -15.86 7.39 28.53
C PRO A 25 -17.33 7.54 28.14
N PHE A 26 -17.60 8.40 27.16
CA PHE A 26 -18.88 8.45 26.46
C PHE A 26 -19.10 7.13 25.72
N LEU A 27 -19.75 6.18 26.39
CA LEU A 27 -20.40 5.04 25.75
C LEU A 27 -21.87 5.43 25.50
N PRO A 28 -22.36 5.41 24.25
CA PRO A 28 -23.80 5.49 24.05
C PRO A 28 -24.44 4.21 24.60
N ASN A 29 -25.37 4.40 25.54
CA ASN A 29 -26.25 3.37 26.07
C ASN A 29 -27.01 2.68 24.93
N THR A 30 -26.60 1.45 24.59
CA THR A 30 -27.44 0.46 23.92
C THR A 30 -27.29 -0.88 24.63
N VAL A 31 -27.63 -0.90 25.92
CA VAL A 31 -27.98 -2.15 26.62
C VAL A 31 -29.45 -2.03 27.00
N ASN A 32 -30.32 -2.36 26.04
CA ASN A 32 -31.66 -2.87 26.30
C ASN A 32 -32.28 -3.41 25.01
N GLY A 33 -32.32 -4.74 24.90
CA GLY A 33 -33.31 -5.44 24.08
C GLY A 33 -32.94 -5.79 22.64
N ILE A 34 -31.91 -6.61 22.41
CA ILE A 34 -31.94 -7.52 21.25
C ILE A 34 -32.40 -8.88 21.77
N LYS A 35 -33.71 -9.14 21.68
CA LYS A 35 -34.23 -10.51 21.60
C LYS A 35 -33.40 -11.22 20.54
N GLY A 36 -32.77 -12.34 20.92
CA GLY A 36 -31.84 -13.08 20.06
C GLY A 36 -32.45 -13.38 18.69
N THR A 37 -32.08 -12.59 17.69
CA THR A 37 -32.18 -13.02 16.30
C THR A 37 -31.12 -14.10 16.16
N LYS A 38 -31.56 -15.36 16.21
CA LYS A 38 -30.70 -16.51 15.93
C LYS A 38 -29.99 -16.23 14.60
N LYS A 39 -28.68 -16.00 14.64
CA LYS A 39 -27.90 -15.71 13.43
C LYS A 39 -28.06 -16.89 12.45
N MET A 40 -28.15 -16.57 11.16
CA MET A 40 -28.36 -17.55 10.10
C MET A 40 -27.27 -18.62 10.12
N THR A 41 -27.63 -19.85 9.79
CA THR A 41 -26.68 -20.95 9.61
C THR A 41 -25.90 -20.77 8.30
N ILE A 42 -24.57 -20.81 8.39
CA ILE A 42 -23.66 -20.72 7.26
C ILE A 42 -23.12 -22.11 6.92
N GLY A 43 -23.20 -22.48 5.65
CA GLY A 43 -22.61 -23.70 5.12
C GLY A 43 -21.17 -23.48 4.69
N ILE A 44 -20.32 -24.49 4.87
CA ILE A 44 -18.97 -24.51 4.30
C ILE A 44 -18.75 -25.87 3.64
N LEU A 45 -18.39 -25.89 2.36
CA LEU A 45 -18.02 -27.09 1.62
C LEU A 45 -16.50 -27.19 1.53
N GLY A 46 -15.95 -28.27 2.05
CA GLY A 46 -14.50 -28.51 2.11
C GLY A 46 -13.95 -28.48 3.54
N SER A 47 -12.97 -29.33 3.82
CA SER A 47 -12.44 -29.57 5.18
C SER A 47 -10.96 -29.18 5.36
N GLY A 48 -10.47 -28.22 4.56
CA GLY A 48 -9.07 -27.77 4.58
C GLY A 48 -8.78 -26.62 5.55
N ASP A 49 -7.54 -26.11 5.52
CA ASP A 49 -7.07 -25.04 6.43
C ASP A 49 -7.88 -23.75 6.34
N PHE A 50 -8.27 -23.35 5.12
CA PHE A 50 -9.10 -22.17 4.91
C PHE A 50 -10.48 -22.35 5.53
N ALA A 51 -11.13 -23.49 5.31
CA ALA A 51 -12.44 -23.82 5.87
C ALA A 51 -12.41 -23.83 7.41
N LYS A 52 -11.37 -24.41 8.01
CA LYS A 52 -11.15 -24.38 9.48
C LYS A 52 -11.02 -22.96 10.01
N SER A 53 -10.21 -22.16 9.35
CA SER A 53 -9.94 -20.78 9.75
C SER A 53 -11.18 -19.89 9.62
N LEU A 54 -11.91 -20.05 8.52
CA LEU A 54 -13.19 -19.40 8.28
C LEU A 54 -14.22 -19.82 9.34
N SER A 55 -14.25 -21.09 9.72
CA SER A 55 -15.13 -21.61 10.76
C SER A 55 -14.86 -20.94 12.11
N ILE A 56 -13.59 -20.86 12.52
CA ILE A 56 -13.19 -20.17 13.75
C ILE A 56 -13.65 -18.70 13.73
N ARG A 57 -13.51 -18.01 12.60
CA ARG A 57 -13.94 -16.60 12.47
C ARG A 57 -15.46 -16.46 12.61
N LEU A 58 -16.21 -17.27 11.89
CA LEU A 58 -17.68 -17.26 11.91
C LEU A 58 -18.23 -17.59 13.32
N ILE A 59 -17.66 -18.58 14.03
CA ILE A 59 -18.04 -18.91 15.41
C ILE A 59 -17.80 -17.72 16.34
N ARG A 60 -16.63 -17.07 16.25
CA ARG A 60 -16.32 -15.89 17.08
C ARG A 60 -17.26 -14.73 16.82
N CYS A 61 -17.81 -14.63 15.62
CA CYS A 61 -18.83 -13.66 15.26
C CYS A 61 -20.27 -14.14 15.57
N GLY A 62 -20.45 -15.31 16.17
CA GLY A 62 -21.74 -15.83 16.65
C GLY A 62 -22.60 -16.55 15.62
N TYR A 63 -22.03 -17.01 14.49
CA TYR A 63 -22.77 -17.81 13.51
C TYR A 63 -22.77 -19.30 13.87
N HIS A 64 -23.85 -19.97 13.51
CA HIS A 64 -23.91 -21.43 13.45
C HIS A 64 -23.34 -21.92 12.12
N ILE A 65 -22.54 -22.98 12.16
CA ILE A 65 -21.80 -23.46 11.00
C ILE A 65 -22.09 -24.93 10.79
N VAL A 66 -22.39 -25.29 9.55
CA VAL A 66 -22.46 -26.69 9.11
C VAL A 66 -21.41 -26.89 8.03
N LEU A 67 -20.49 -27.82 8.28
CA LEU A 67 -19.38 -28.15 7.39
C LEU A 67 -19.70 -29.42 6.61
N GLY A 68 -19.73 -29.35 5.28
CA GLY A 68 -19.82 -30.51 4.41
C GLY A 68 -18.42 -31.05 4.08
N SER A 69 -18.17 -32.31 4.40
CA SER A 69 -16.94 -33.05 4.06
C SER A 69 -17.27 -34.38 3.37
N ARG A 70 -16.32 -34.87 2.56
CA ARG A 70 -16.37 -36.23 1.98
C ARG A 70 -16.20 -37.31 3.05
N ASP A 71 -15.43 -37.02 4.09
CA ASP A 71 -15.21 -37.89 5.24
C ASP A 71 -15.45 -37.09 6.52
N PRO A 72 -16.70 -37.04 7.01
CA PRO A 72 -17.06 -36.26 8.20
C PRO A 72 -16.37 -36.77 9.47
N LYS A 73 -16.17 -38.09 9.59
CA LYS A 73 -15.52 -38.72 10.75
C LYS A 73 -14.08 -38.27 10.90
N ARG A 74 -13.35 -38.18 9.79
CA ARG A 74 -11.97 -37.68 9.80
C ARG A 74 -11.90 -36.16 9.98
N ALA A 75 -12.86 -35.43 9.41
CA ALA A 75 -12.88 -33.97 9.47
C ALA A 75 -13.27 -33.45 10.87
N SER A 76 -14.10 -34.17 11.63
CA SER A 76 -14.54 -33.72 12.96
C SER A 76 -13.39 -33.44 13.94
N ASP A 77 -12.30 -34.21 13.84
CA ASP A 77 -11.11 -34.02 14.70
C ASP A 77 -10.33 -32.75 14.37
N PHE A 78 -10.46 -32.24 13.14
CA PHE A 78 -9.73 -31.08 12.67
C PHE A 78 -10.44 -29.75 12.99
N PHE A 79 -11.74 -29.78 13.24
CA PHE A 79 -12.59 -28.61 13.46
C PHE A 79 -12.98 -28.46 14.94
N PRO A 80 -13.33 -27.24 15.40
CA PRO A 80 -13.87 -27.06 16.75
C PRO A 80 -15.14 -27.88 16.95
N HIS A 81 -15.31 -28.50 18.13
CA HIS A 81 -16.47 -29.36 18.46
C HIS A 81 -17.86 -28.70 18.30
N VAL A 82 -17.90 -27.37 18.21
CA VAL A 82 -19.14 -26.60 18.01
C VAL A 82 -19.59 -26.59 16.54
N VAL A 83 -18.73 -26.98 15.59
CA VAL A 83 -19.08 -27.07 14.16
C VAL A 83 -19.79 -28.40 13.89
N ASP A 84 -20.95 -28.34 13.26
CA ASP A 84 -21.67 -29.54 12.80
C ASP A 84 -21.00 -30.07 11.52
N VAL A 85 -20.17 -31.10 11.64
CA VAL A 85 -19.43 -31.69 10.52
C VAL A 85 -20.24 -32.86 9.95
N THR A 86 -20.73 -32.72 8.72
CA THR A 86 -21.65 -33.65 8.06
C THR A 86 -21.19 -33.99 6.64
N HIS A 87 -21.95 -34.85 5.95
CA HIS A 87 -21.83 -35.01 4.50
C HIS A 87 -22.29 -33.74 3.77
N HIS A 88 -21.90 -33.60 2.50
CA HIS A 88 -22.25 -32.43 1.68
C HIS A 88 -23.77 -32.20 1.61
N GLU A 89 -24.56 -33.27 1.45
CA GLU A 89 -26.02 -33.21 1.35
C GLU A 89 -26.68 -32.51 2.56
N ASP A 90 -26.31 -32.94 3.77
CA ASP A 90 -26.82 -32.36 5.01
C ASP A 90 -26.41 -30.90 5.19
N ALA A 91 -25.15 -30.57 4.85
CA ALA A 91 -24.62 -29.22 4.99
C ALA A 91 -25.33 -28.21 4.07
N VAL A 92 -25.56 -28.62 2.83
CA VAL A 92 -26.28 -27.81 1.83
C VAL A 92 -27.75 -27.65 2.22
N THR A 93 -28.37 -28.69 2.80
CA THR A 93 -29.78 -28.64 3.19
C THR A 93 -30.02 -27.66 4.36
N LYS A 94 -29.09 -27.59 5.32
CA LYS A 94 -29.21 -26.78 6.53
C LYS A 94 -28.82 -25.29 6.36
N SER A 95 -28.35 -24.87 5.19
CA SER A 95 -27.81 -23.52 4.97
C SER A 95 -28.21 -22.91 3.62
N ASN A 96 -28.36 -21.59 3.55
CA ASN A 96 -28.69 -20.88 2.31
C ASN A 96 -27.53 -20.06 1.74
N ILE A 97 -26.53 -19.76 2.58
CA ILE A 97 -25.27 -19.12 2.20
C ILE A 97 -24.16 -20.13 2.45
N ILE A 98 -23.46 -20.51 1.39
CA ILE A 98 -22.50 -21.60 1.40
C ILE A 98 -21.15 -21.10 0.88
N PHE A 99 -20.10 -21.23 1.69
CA PHE A 99 -18.73 -21.02 1.24
C PHE A 99 -18.21 -22.26 0.52
N VAL A 100 -17.73 -22.10 -0.71
CA VAL A 100 -17.11 -23.17 -1.50
C VAL A 100 -15.60 -23.14 -1.26
N ALA A 101 -15.16 -23.78 -0.18
CA ALA A 101 -13.77 -23.81 0.30
C ALA A 101 -13.00 -25.05 -0.22
N ILE A 102 -13.14 -25.31 -1.52
CA ILE A 102 -12.44 -26.36 -2.26
C ILE A 102 -11.71 -25.77 -3.46
N HIS A 103 -10.69 -26.45 -3.96
CA HIS A 103 -10.01 -26.03 -5.19
C HIS A 103 -10.89 -26.27 -6.42
N ARG A 104 -10.67 -25.44 -7.46
CA ARG A 104 -11.45 -25.42 -8.71
C ARG A 104 -11.60 -26.80 -9.34
N GLU A 105 -10.53 -27.61 -9.32
CA GLU A 105 -10.50 -28.95 -9.90
C GLU A 105 -11.54 -29.90 -9.28
N ASN A 106 -12.02 -29.58 -8.08
CA ASN A 106 -13.01 -30.38 -7.35
C ASN A 106 -14.43 -29.79 -7.43
N TYR A 107 -14.70 -28.74 -8.20
CA TYR A 107 -16.06 -28.18 -8.28
C TYR A 107 -17.08 -29.18 -8.79
N THR A 108 -16.68 -30.04 -9.72
CA THR A 108 -17.52 -31.11 -10.27
C THR A 108 -17.89 -32.17 -9.23
N SER A 109 -17.15 -32.31 -8.11
CA SER A 109 -17.54 -33.24 -7.04
C SER A 109 -18.78 -32.79 -6.27
N LEU A 110 -19.29 -31.57 -6.53
CA LEU A 110 -20.53 -31.05 -5.97
C LEU A 110 -21.75 -31.35 -6.86
N TRP A 111 -21.58 -32.05 -7.99
CA TRP A 111 -22.67 -32.36 -8.91
C TRP A 111 -23.78 -33.17 -8.25
N ASP A 112 -23.42 -34.14 -7.40
CA ASP A 112 -24.40 -35.00 -6.72
C ASP A 112 -25.39 -34.20 -5.87
N VAL A 113 -24.94 -33.08 -5.30
CA VAL A 113 -25.76 -32.17 -4.48
C VAL A 113 -26.33 -30.99 -5.26
N LYS A 114 -26.17 -30.94 -6.59
CA LYS A 114 -26.64 -29.83 -7.45
C LYS A 114 -28.12 -29.50 -7.22
N HIS A 115 -28.96 -30.52 -7.13
CA HIS A 115 -30.40 -30.38 -6.91
C HIS A 115 -30.75 -29.73 -5.56
N LEU A 116 -29.88 -29.85 -4.56
CA LEU A 116 -30.06 -29.21 -3.25
C LEU A 116 -29.54 -27.78 -3.22
N LEU A 117 -28.71 -27.38 -4.19
CA LEU A 117 -28.10 -26.04 -4.24
C LEU A 117 -29.00 -24.99 -4.88
N VAL A 118 -30.10 -25.38 -5.53
CA VAL A 118 -31.02 -24.48 -6.24
C VAL A 118 -31.47 -23.31 -5.35
N GLY A 119 -31.32 -22.09 -5.85
CA GLY A 119 -31.69 -20.84 -5.19
C GLY A 119 -30.76 -20.40 -4.05
N LYS A 120 -29.65 -21.11 -3.80
CA LYS A 120 -28.68 -20.77 -2.74
C LYS A 120 -27.60 -19.82 -3.22
N ILE A 121 -26.94 -19.18 -2.27
CA ILE A 121 -25.80 -18.30 -2.51
C ILE A 121 -24.52 -19.11 -2.33
N LEU A 122 -23.70 -19.18 -3.37
CA LEU A 122 -22.39 -19.84 -3.34
C LEU A 122 -21.29 -18.79 -3.33
N ILE A 123 -20.49 -18.78 -2.26
CA ILE A 123 -19.37 -17.86 -2.13
C ILE A 123 -18.10 -18.58 -2.60
N ASP A 124 -17.58 -18.18 -3.76
CA ASP A 124 -16.31 -18.65 -4.30
C ASP A 124 -15.14 -17.92 -3.62
N VAL A 125 -14.34 -18.68 -2.88
CA VAL A 125 -13.16 -18.17 -2.14
C VAL A 125 -11.83 -18.63 -2.76
N SER A 126 -11.87 -19.23 -3.95
CA SER A 126 -10.72 -19.89 -4.56
C SER A 126 -9.70 -18.89 -5.12
N ASN A 127 -8.44 -19.33 -5.23
CA ASN A 127 -7.39 -18.64 -5.98
C ASN A 127 -6.71 -19.64 -6.91
N ASN A 128 -6.26 -19.16 -8.07
CA ASN A 128 -5.41 -19.94 -8.97
C ASN A 128 -3.96 -19.92 -8.49
N MET A 129 -3.16 -20.89 -8.95
CA MET A 129 -1.73 -20.95 -8.62
C MET A 129 -0.90 -20.02 -9.51
N ARG A 130 -1.42 -19.68 -10.69
CA ARG A 130 -0.77 -18.83 -11.69
C ARG A 130 -1.77 -17.87 -12.31
N LEU A 131 -1.27 -16.72 -12.76
CA LEU A 131 -2.07 -15.78 -13.56
C LEU A 131 -2.55 -16.48 -14.83
N ASP A 132 -3.82 -16.24 -15.17
CA ASP A 132 -4.45 -16.69 -16.42
C ASP A 132 -4.32 -18.21 -16.66
N GLN A 133 -4.35 -19.01 -15.58
CA GLN A 133 -4.32 -20.47 -15.64
C GLN A 133 -5.51 -21.08 -16.42
N TYR A 134 -6.66 -20.39 -16.42
CA TYR A 134 -7.90 -20.81 -17.08
C TYR A 134 -8.52 -19.65 -17.88
N PRO A 135 -9.26 -19.91 -18.98
CA PRO A 135 -9.80 -18.86 -19.86
C PRO A 135 -10.95 -18.04 -19.25
N GLU A 136 -11.72 -18.62 -18.33
CA GLU A 136 -12.70 -17.96 -17.46
C GLU A 136 -12.26 -17.95 -15.98
N SER A 137 -12.86 -17.08 -15.16
CA SER A 137 -12.58 -17.06 -13.71
C SER A 137 -13.17 -18.29 -13.00
N ASN A 138 -12.73 -18.57 -11.77
CA ASN A 138 -13.26 -19.68 -11.00
C ASN A 138 -14.72 -19.45 -10.61
N ALA A 139 -15.08 -18.22 -10.28
CA ALA A 139 -16.47 -17.89 -9.97
C ALA A 139 -17.40 -18.00 -11.20
N GLU A 140 -16.95 -17.61 -12.40
CA GLU A 140 -17.73 -17.79 -13.63
C GLU A 140 -17.89 -19.27 -13.99
N TYR A 141 -16.84 -20.07 -13.81
CA TYR A 141 -16.92 -21.52 -13.99
C TYR A 141 -17.85 -22.18 -12.97
N LEU A 142 -17.82 -21.75 -11.71
CA LEU A 142 -18.76 -22.22 -10.70
C LEU A 142 -20.20 -21.87 -11.08
N ALA A 143 -20.43 -20.66 -11.59
CA ALA A 143 -21.74 -20.23 -12.06
C ALA A 143 -22.24 -21.04 -13.27
N SER A 144 -21.36 -21.45 -14.19
CA SER A 144 -21.75 -22.29 -15.32
C SER A 144 -22.11 -23.72 -14.91
N LEU A 145 -21.49 -24.26 -13.86
CA LEU A 145 -21.84 -25.56 -13.29
C LEU A 145 -23.19 -25.53 -12.53
N PHE A 146 -23.47 -24.42 -11.85
CA PHE A 146 -24.64 -24.22 -10.98
C PHE A 146 -25.46 -22.98 -11.39
N PRO A 147 -26.13 -23.00 -12.55
CA PRO A 147 -26.82 -21.82 -13.10
C PRO A 147 -28.03 -21.37 -12.26
N ASP A 148 -28.63 -22.28 -11.49
CA ASP A 148 -29.76 -21.98 -10.60
C ASP A 148 -29.32 -21.43 -9.24
N CYS A 149 -28.03 -21.13 -9.06
CA CYS A 149 -27.45 -20.57 -7.85
C CYS A 149 -26.95 -19.14 -8.08
N SER A 150 -26.93 -18.36 -7.00
CA SER A 150 -26.34 -17.02 -7.01
C SER A 150 -24.87 -17.09 -6.58
N VAL A 151 -23.96 -17.05 -7.55
CA VAL A 151 -22.52 -17.10 -7.27
C VAL A 151 -21.96 -15.72 -6.94
N VAL A 152 -21.22 -15.65 -5.83
CA VAL A 152 -20.55 -14.45 -5.34
C VAL A 152 -19.06 -14.73 -5.19
N LYS A 153 -18.19 -13.92 -5.79
CA LYS A 153 -16.76 -13.96 -5.51
C LYS A 153 -16.47 -13.14 -4.25
N GLY A 154 -15.70 -13.68 -3.31
CA GLY A 154 -15.24 -12.94 -2.14
C GLY A 154 -14.25 -13.70 -1.26
N PHE A 155 -13.66 -13.02 -0.28
CA PHE A 155 -12.76 -13.56 0.74
C PHE A 155 -11.45 -14.21 0.27
N ASN A 156 -11.22 -14.34 -1.05
CA ASN A 156 -10.02 -14.93 -1.62
C ASN A 156 -8.73 -14.13 -1.34
N VAL A 157 -8.83 -12.82 -1.06
CA VAL A 157 -7.70 -11.97 -0.69
C VAL A 157 -7.30 -12.08 0.79
N ILE A 158 -8.12 -12.75 1.61
CA ILE A 158 -7.85 -12.92 3.04
C ILE A 158 -7.11 -14.23 3.26
N SER A 159 -6.01 -14.20 4.01
CA SER A 159 -5.29 -15.42 4.34
C SER A 159 -6.03 -16.24 5.41
N ALA A 160 -5.82 -17.56 5.41
CA ALA A 160 -6.35 -18.43 6.48
C ALA A 160 -5.87 -17.97 7.87
N TRP A 161 -4.63 -17.49 7.97
CA TRP A 161 -4.06 -16.96 9.21
C TRP A 161 -4.80 -15.71 9.72
N ASP A 162 -5.15 -14.78 8.81
CA ASP A 162 -5.89 -13.56 9.17
C ASP A 162 -7.31 -13.87 9.64
N LEU A 163 -7.95 -14.90 9.09
CA LEU A 163 -9.26 -15.36 9.57
C LEU A 163 -9.17 -15.88 11.02
N GLN A 164 -8.09 -16.58 11.37
CA GLN A 164 -7.89 -17.13 12.73
C GLN A 164 -7.56 -16.05 13.77
N LEU A 165 -6.67 -15.11 13.45
CA LEU A 165 -6.27 -14.06 14.40
C LEU A 165 -7.25 -12.88 14.43
N GLY A 166 -8.02 -12.71 13.36
CA GLY A 166 -8.86 -11.56 13.11
C GLY A 166 -8.15 -10.48 12.27
N PRO A 167 -8.92 -9.59 11.61
CA PRO A 167 -8.41 -8.62 10.64
C PRO A 167 -7.42 -7.62 11.26
N LYS A 168 -6.12 -7.76 10.97
CA LYS A 168 -5.07 -6.78 11.27
C LYS A 168 -4.73 -5.93 10.03
N ASP A 169 -4.54 -4.63 10.24
CA ASP A 169 -4.13 -3.54 9.35
C ASP A 169 -4.30 -3.75 7.83
N ALA A 170 -3.44 -4.55 7.17
CA ALA A 170 -3.39 -4.66 5.71
C ALA A 170 -4.44 -5.61 5.09
N SER A 171 -4.99 -6.57 5.85
CA SER A 171 -5.87 -7.65 5.34
C SER A 171 -7.34 -7.45 5.72
N ARG A 172 -7.80 -6.19 5.73
CA ARG A 172 -9.19 -5.87 6.11
C ARG A 172 -10.14 -5.80 4.92
N GLN A 173 -9.65 -5.52 3.73
CA GLN A 173 -10.49 -5.33 2.56
C GLN A 173 -10.89 -6.66 1.94
N VAL A 174 -12.19 -6.84 1.71
CA VAL A 174 -12.72 -8.00 0.99
C VAL A 174 -13.41 -7.49 -0.26
N TYR A 175 -12.84 -7.79 -1.43
CA TYR A 175 -13.46 -7.48 -2.71
C TYR A 175 -14.61 -8.46 -2.97
N ILE A 176 -15.77 -7.94 -3.34
CA ILE A 176 -16.98 -8.73 -3.56
C ILE A 176 -17.60 -8.35 -4.89
N CYS A 177 -17.93 -9.36 -5.72
CA CYS A 177 -18.65 -9.16 -6.97
C CYS A 177 -19.60 -10.33 -7.28
N SER A 178 -20.72 -10.02 -7.94
CA SER A 178 -21.80 -10.96 -8.28
C SER A 178 -22.77 -10.32 -9.29
N ASN A 179 -23.39 -11.16 -10.12
CA ASN A 179 -24.49 -10.75 -11.01
C ASN A 179 -25.84 -10.65 -10.29
N ASP A 180 -26.02 -11.37 -9.19
CA ASP A 180 -27.19 -11.22 -8.31
C ASP A 180 -26.90 -10.15 -7.26
N GLN A 181 -27.64 -9.04 -7.36
CA GLN A 181 -27.52 -7.89 -6.46
C GLN A 181 -27.93 -8.24 -5.02
N GLN A 182 -28.98 -9.03 -4.81
CA GLN A 182 -29.45 -9.40 -3.48
C GLN A 182 -28.42 -10.30 -2.78
N ALA A 183 -27.89 -11.30 -3.50
CA ALA A 183 -26.83 -12.15 -2.99
C ALA A 183 -25.56 -11.33 -2.66
N ARG A 184 -25.19 -10.39 -3.54
CA ARG A 184 -24.05 -9.49 -3.31
C ARG A 184 -24.20 -8.69 -2.02
N HIS A 185 -25.37 -8.09 -1.80
CA HIS A 185 -25.65 -7.32 -0.58
C HIS A 185 -25.60 -8.17 0.69
N GLN A 186 -26.11 -9.41 0.66
CA GLN A 186 -26.04 -10.31 1.81
C GLN A 186 -24.59 -10.68 2.16
N VAL A 187 -23.75 -10.95 1.16
CA VAL A 187 -22.33 -11.28 1.38
C VAL A 187 -21.53 -10.04 1.83
N ILE A 188 -21.85 -8.85 1.34
CA ILE A 188 -21.29 -7.58 1.82
C ILE A 188 -21.60 -7.40 3.31
N GLU A 189 -22.83 -7.63 3.73
CA GLU A 189 -23.20 -7.50 5.15
C GLU A 189 -22.55 -8.57 6.02
N LEU A 190 -22.46 -9.81 5.52
CA LEU A 190 -21.70 -10.88 6.17
C LEU A 190 -20.23 -10.48 6.40
N ALA A 191 -19.57 -9.89 5.39
CA ALA A 191 -18.20 -9.41 5.54
C ALA A 191 -18.07 -8.33 6.63
N ARG A 192 -19.02 -7.38 6.73
CA ARG A 192 -19.04 -6.38 7.82
C ARG A 192 -19.21 -7.02 9.19
N GLN A 193 -20.12 -7.99 9.31
CA GLN A 193 -20.38 -8.73 10.55
C GLN A 193 -19.18 -9.60 10.96
N LEU A 194 -18.33 -9.96 10.01
CA LEU A 194 -17.02 -10.58 10.22
C LEU A 194 -15.89 -9.55 10.43
N ASN A 195 -16.21 -8.28 10.70
CA ASN A 195 -15.32 -7.11 10.88
C ASN A 195 -14.33 -6.87 9.72
N PHE A 196 -14.68 -7.25 8.51
CA PHE A 196 -13.97 -6.86 7.30
C PHE A 196 -14.58 -5.59 6.70
N ILE A 197 -13.82 -4.95 5.81
CA ILE A 197 -14.24 -3.78 5.02
C ILE A 197 -14.58 -4.29 3.61
N PRO A 198 -15.86 -4.55 3.29
CA PRO A 198 -16.23 -5.00 1.96
C PRO A 198 -16.07 -3.87 0.94
N ILE A 199 -15.55 -4.21 -0.24
CA ILE A 199 -15.46 -3.34 -1.41
C ILE A 199 -16.28 -3.99 -2.52
N ASP A 200 -17.39 -3.35 -2.92
CA ASP A 200 -18.24 -3.82 -4.01
C ASP A 200 -17.58 -3.49 -5.36
N LEU A 201 -17.27 -4.52 -6.14
CA LEU A 201 -16.72 -4.41 -7.49
C LEU A 201 -17.75 -4.66 -8.60
N GLY A 202 -19.03 -4.80 -8.25
CA GLY A 202 -20.11 -4.93 -9.22
C GLY A 202 -20.35 -6.36 -9.69
N THR A 203 -20.34 -6.56 -11.00
CA THR A 203 -20.75 -7.80 -11.68
C THR A 203 -19.70 -8.91 -11.57
N LEU A 204 -20.12 -10.15 -11.81
CA LEU A 204 -19.24 -11.33 -11.72
C LEU A 204 -18.06 -11.29 -12.71
N SER A 205 -18.16 -10.50 -13.79
CA SER A 205 -17.07 -10.25 -14.74
C SER A 205 -15.80 -9.69 -14.09
N SER A 206 -15.91 -9.03 -12.93
CA SER A 206 -14.77 -8.53 -12.16
C SER A 206 -14.04 -9.62 -11.36
N ALA A 207 -14.58 -10.84 -11.27
CA ALA A 207 -14.02 -11.94 -10.49
C ALA A 207 -12.60 -12.30 -10.94
N ARG A 208 -12.29 -12.19 -12.23
CA ARG A 208 -10.94 -12.42 -12.77
C ARG A 208 -9.90 -11.52 -12.11
N ASP A 209 -10.18 -10.22 -12.02
CA ASP A 209 -9.26 -9.26 -11.41
C ASP A 209 -9.11 -9.50 -9.92
N VAL A 210 -10.20 -9.89 -9.25
CA VAL A 210 -10.21 -10.27 -7.83
C VAL A 210 -9.35 -11.52 -7.57
N GLU A 211 -9.44 -12.54 -8.43
CA GLU A 211 -8.63 -13.76 -8.36
C GLU A 211 -7.15 -13.51 -8.61
N ASN A 212 -6.85 -12.57 -9.51
CA ASN A 212 -5.49 -12.21 -9.85
C ASN A 212 -4.84 -11.27 -8.81
N ALA A 213 -5.62 -10.63 -7.94
CA ALA A 213 -5.11 -9.64 -6.98
C ALA A 213 -4.05 -10.23 -6.02
N PRO A 214 -4.25 -11.39 -5.36
CA PRO A 214 -3.23 -12.00 -4.49
C PRO A 214 -1.95 -12.42 -5.22
N LEU A 215 -2.03 -12.71 -6.52
CA LEU A 215 -0.90 -13.19 -7.32
C LEU A 215 -0.01 -12.05 -7.85
N ARG A 216 -0.51 -10.82 -7.87
CA ARG A 216 0.21 -9.65 -8.39
C ARG A 216 1.13 -9.05 -7.32
N LEU A 217 2.41 -9.41 -7.37
CA LEU A 217 3.44 -8.79 -6.51
C LEU A 217 4.07 -7.56 -7.20
N PHE A 218 3.80 -6.37 -6.65
CA PHE A 218 4.44 -5.09 -7.00
C PHE A 218 4.56 -4.81 -8.52
N THR A 219 3.51 -5.10 -9.31
CA THR A 219 3.56 -5.05 -10.78
C THR A 219 4.03 -3.70 -11.33
N LEU A 220 3.52 -2.59 -10.79
CA LEU A 220 3.89 -1.23 -11.20
C LEU A 220 5.30 -0.80 -10.73
N TRP A 221 5.91 -1.52 -9.79
CA TRP A 221 7.25 -1.18 -9.28
C TRP A 221 8.37 -1.89 -10.04
N LYS A 222 8.08 -3.01 -10.73
CA LYS A 222 9.11 -3.80 -11.44
C LYS A 222 9.93 -2.95 -12.40
N GLY A 223 9.28 -2.20 -13.29
CA GLY A 223 9.96 -1.33 -14.25
C GLY A 223 10.81 -0.24 -13.57
N PRO A 224 10.21 0.61 -12.71
CA PRO A 224 10.92 1.66 -11.98
C PRO A 224 12.11 1.16 -11.15
N VAL A 225 11.97 0.02 -10.46
CA VAL A 225 13.06 -0.57 -9.66
C VAL A 225 14.20 -1.04 -10.56
N VAL A 226 13.90 -1.71 -11.68
CA VAL A 226 14.94 -2.13 -12.64
C VAL A 226 15.68 -0.92 -13.20
N VAL A 227 14.97 0.15 -13.57
CA VAL A 227 15.57 1.41 -14.04
C VAL A 227 16.48 2.01 -12.97
N ALA A 228 15.99 2.13 -11.73
CA ALA A 228 16.75 2.70 -10.63
C ALA A 228 18.03 1.90 -10.30
N VAL A 229 17.93 0.57 -10.21
CA VAL A 229 19.08 -0.31 -9.97
C VAL A 229 20.09 -0.25 -11.11
N SER A 230 19.62 -0.21 -12.36
CA SER A 230 20.49 -0.11 -13.54
C SER A 230 21.25 1.21 -13.54
N LEU A 231 20.57 2.34 -13.29
CA LEU A 231 21.20 3.66 -13.18
C LEU A 231 22.18 3.71 -12.01
N ALA A 232 21.81 3.18 -10.84
CA ALA A 232 22.68 3.14 -9.67
C ALA A 232 23.95 2.33 -9.95
N THR A 233 23.82 1.15 -10.55
CA THR A 233 24.95 0.29 -10.93
C THR A 233 25.87 1.01 -11.91
N PHE A 234 25.30 1.62 -12.95
CA PHE A 234 26.06 2.35 -13.95
C PHE A 234 26.87 3.51 -13.34
N PHE A 235 26.22 4.40 -12.58
CA PHE A 235 26.89 5.55 -11.97
C PHE A 235 27.86 5.17 -10.86
N PHE A 236 27.58 4.07 -10.13
CA PHE A 236 28.51 3.51 -9.16
C PHE A 236 29.78 3.00 -9.84
N ILE A 237 29.67 2.19 -10.90
CA ILE A 237 30.82 1.69 -11.67
C ILE A 237 31.62 2.85 -12.26
N TYR A 238 30.96 3.83 -12.85
CA TYR A 238 31.61 5.02 -13.38
C TYR A 238 32.42 5.77 -12.31
N SER A 239 31.81 6.01 -11.14
CA SER A 239 32.45 6.72 -10.03
C SER A 239 33.59 5.90 -9.42
N PHE A 240 33.43 4.58 -9.34
CA PHE A 240 34.47 3.66 -8.87
C PHE A 240 35.68 3.63 -9.79
N ILE A 241 35.47 3.58 -11.11
CA ILE A 241 36.55 3.63 -12.08
C ILE A 241 37.30 4.97 -11.97
N ARG A 242 36.56 6.08 -11.90
CA ARG A 242 37.14 7.43 -11.85
C ARG A 242 37.87 7.73 -10.54
N ASP A 243 37.27 7.40 -9.39
CA ASP A 243 37.74 7.88 -8.08
C ASP A 243 38.60 6.85 -7.32
N VAL A 244 38.59 5.57 -7.71
CA VAL A 244 39.40 4.52 -7.08
C VAL A 244 40.38 3.90 -8.07
N ILE A 245 39.90 3.38 -9.21
CA ILE A 245 40.77 2.65 -10.14
C ILE A 245 41.77 3.57 -10.83
N HIS A 246 41.34 4.73 -11.36
CA HIS A 246 42.23 5.64 -12.07
C HIS A 246 43.38 6.17 -11.17
N PRO A 247 43.14 6.68 -9.93
CA PRO A 247 44.20 7.06 -9.01
C PRO A 247 45.11 5.88 -8.61
N TYR A 248 44.56 4.69 -8.42
CA TYR A 248 45.33 3.50 -8.10
C TYR A 248 46.28 3.10 -9.23
N VAL A 249 45.82 3.14 -10.48
CA VAL A 249 46.63 2.79 -11.65
C VAL A 249 47.71 3.85 -11.89
N ARG A 250 47.37 5.13 -11.82
CA ARG A 250 48.27 6.24 -12.17
C ARG A 250 49.28 6.59 -11.08
N ASN A 251 48.82 6.66 -9.83
CA ASN A 251 49.60 7.19 -8.71
C ASN A 251 49.96 6.13 -7.65
N LYS A 252 49.51 4.88 -7.83
CA LYS A 252 49.68 3.78 -6.85
C LYS A 252 49.11 4.10 -5.45
N GLN A 253 48.15 5.02 -5.36
CA GLN A 253 47.46 5.39 -4.12
C GLN A 253 46.24 4.49 -3.91
N SER A 254 46.10 3.93 -2.70
CA SER A 254 45.01 3.02 -2.34
C SER A 254 43.85 3.77 -1.66
N ASP A 255 42.89 4.23 -2.47
CA ASP A 255 41.73 5.00 -2.02
C ASP A 255 40.45 4.15 -1.83
N PHE A 256 40.59 2.84 -1.60
CA PHE A 256 39.45 1.92 -1.45
C PHE A 256 38.50 2.27 -0.30
N TYR A 257 38.96 3.03 0.70
CA TYR A 257 38.11 3.51 1.80
C TYR A 257 37.00 4.47 1.34
N LYS A 258 37.10 5.03 0.12
CA LYS A 258 36.07 5.90 -0.47
C LYS A 258 34.78 5.14 -0.84
N ILE A 259 34.86 3.81 -1.04
CA ILE A 259 33.75 2.99 -1.54
C ILE A 259 32.49 3.09 -0.68
N PRO A 260 32.52 2.86 0.65
CA PRO A 260 31.29 2.70 1.42
C PRO A 260 30.45 3.97 1.57
N ILE A 261 31.10 5.15 1.55
CA ILE A 261 30.41 6.42 1.81
C ILE A 261 30.55 7.38 0.63
N GLU A 262 31.76 7.68 0.17
CA GLU A 262 31.98 8.74 -0.81
C GLU A 262 31.45 8.37 -2.20
N ILE A 263 31.73 7.15 -2.68
CA ILE A 263 31.23 6.69 -3.98
C ILE A 263 29.71 6.57 -3.94
N VAL A 264 29.17 5.96 -2.89
CA VAL A 264 27.72 5.84 -2.69
C VAL A 264 27.07 7.22 -2.68
N ASN A 265 27.62 8.18 -1.92
CA ASN A 265 27.07 9.53 -1.83
C ASN A 265 27.20 10.36 -3.12
N LYS A 266 28.09 9.97 -4.05
CA LYS A 266 28.12 10.52 -5.42
C LYS A 266 27.07 9.89 -6.32
N THR A 267 26.82 8.59 -6.18
CA THR A 267 25.83 7.85 -6.98
C THR A 267 24.39 8.24 -6.63
N LEU A 268 24.04 8.28 -5.34
CA LEU A 268 22.67 8.50 -4.87
C LEU A 268 21.99 9.76 -5.44
N PRO A 269 22.59 10.97 -5.38
CA PRO A 269 21.94 12.19 -5.88
C PRO A 269 21.78 12.17 -7.41
N ILE A 270 22.72 11.59 -8.15
CA ILE A 270 22.65 11.46 -9.61
C ILE A 270 21.48 10.54 -10.01
N VAL A 271 21.31 9.42 -9.30
CA VAL A 271 20.17 8.52 -9.52
C VAL A 271 18.86 9.22 -9.15
N ALA A 272 18.81 9.93 -8.02
CA ALA A 272 17.62 10.67 -7.59
C ALA A 272 17.19 11.68 -8.66
N ILE A 273 18.08 12.58 -9.08
CA ILE A 273 17.72 13.62 -10.06
C ILE A 273 17.38 13.01 -11.43
N THR A 274 18.05 11.93 -11.85
CA THR A 274 17.73 11.25 -13.11
C THR A 274 16.34 10.62 -13.06
N LEU A 275 15.99 9.92 -11.99
CA LEU A 275 14.66 9.32 -11.82
C LEU A 275 13.57 10.39 -11.81
N LEU A 276 13.81 11.50 -11.12
CA LEU A 276 12.92 12.66 -11.10
C LEU A 276 12.71 13.24 -12.50
N SER A 277 13.79 13.39 -13.27
CA SER A 277 13.76 13.83 -14.66
C SER A 277 12.87 12.93 -15.51
N LEU A 278 12.98 11.61 -15.32
CA LEU A 278 12.17 10.61 -16.03
C LEU A 278 10.68 10.69 -15.69
N VAL A 279 10.31 11.17 -14.50
CA VAL A 279 8.89 11.40 -14.14
C VAL A 279 8.26 12.44 -15.05
N TYR A 280 8.95 13.56 -15.25
CA TYR A 280 8.42 14.71 -16.01
C TYR A 280 8.62 14.55 -17.52
N LEU A 281 9.70 13.89 -17.95
CA LEU A 281 9.98 13.63 -19.36
C LEU A 281 8.85 12.86 -20.04
N ALA A 282 8.25 11.88 -19.38
CA ALA A 282 7.10 11.14 -19.91
C ALA A 282 5.91 12.07 -20.24
N GLY A 283 5.67 13.08 -19.40
CA GLY A 283 4.62 14.08 -19.62
C GLY A 283 4.91 14.99 -20.80
N LEU A 284 6.16 15.43 -20.95
CA LEU A 284 6.59 16.24 -22.09
C LEU A 284 6.48 15.47 -23.42
N LEU A 285 6.88 14.20 -23.43
CA LEU A 285 6.74 13.34 -24.61
C LEU A 285 5.26 13.12 -24.98
N ALA A 286 4.38 12.94 -23.98
CA ALA A 286 2.95 12.83 -24.21
C ALA A 286 2.36 14.12 -24.80
N ALA A 287 2.77 15.29 -24.31
CA ALA A 287 2.36 16.57 -24.86
C ALA A 287 2.86 16.76 -26.30
N ALA A 288 4.13 16.47 -26.58
CA ALA A 288 4.70 16.51 -27.92
C ALA A 288 3.96 15.56 -28.89
N TYR A 289 3.61 14.35 -28.44
CA TYR A 289 2.84 13.39 -29.20
C TYR A 289 1.43 13.92 -29.54
N GLN A 290 0.74 14.52 -28.58
CA GLN A 290 -0.58 15.12 -28.79
C GLN A 290 -0.54 16.30 -29.77
N LEU A 291 0.49 17.15 -29.68
CA LEU A 291 0.70 18.26 -30.60
C LEU A 291 0.99 17.76 -32.02
N PHE A 292 1.86 16.75 -32.17
CA PHE A 292 2.19 16.17 -33.47
C PHE A 292 0.96 15.63 -34.20
N TYR A 293 0.05 14.95 -33.48
CA TYR A 293 -1.18 14.40 -34.07
C TYR A 293 -2.40 15.33 -34.01
N HIS A 294 -2.26 16.52 -33.42
CA HIS A 294 -3.33 17.53 -33.30
C HIS A 294 -4.61 16.98 -32.63
N THR A 295 -4.50 15.95 -31.80
CA THR A 295 -5.64 15.36 -31.10
C THR A 295 -5.22 14.70 -29.80
N LYS A 296 -6.05 14.87 -28.76
CA LYS A 296 -5.91 14.18 -27.47
C LYS A 296 -6.57 12.80 -27.44
N TYR A 297 -7.37 12.46 -28.45
CA TYR A 297 -8.19 11.24 -28.46
C TYR A 297 -7.47 10.03 -29.06
N ARG A 298 -6.27 10.24 -29.62
CA ARG A 298 -5.43 9.15 -30.10
C ARG A 298 -4.77 8.45 -28.92
N ARG A 299 -4.83 7.11 -28.90
CA ARG A 299 -4.14 6.31 -27.89
C ARG A 299 -2.62 6.47 -28.03
N PHE A 300 -1.94 6.57 -26.89
CA PHE A 300 -0.48 6.56 -26.85
C PHE A 300 0.06 5.18 -27.23
N PRO A 301 1.31 5.11 -27.73
CA PRO A 301 1.99 3.83 -27.87
C PRO A 301 2.16 3.16 -26.49
N SER A 302 2.10 1.83 -26.46
CA SER A 302 2.06 1.03 -25.22
C SER A 302 3.22 1.29 -24.26
N TRP A 303 4.41 1.57 -24.80
CA TRP A 303 5.59 1.91 -23.99
C TRP A 303 5.42 3.25 -23.23
N LEU A 304 4.81 4.25 -23.86
CA LEU A 304 4.60 5.57 -23.26
C LEU A 304 3.46 5.51 -22.25
N GLU A 305 2.40 4.76 -22.55
CA GLU A 305 1.30 4.51 -21.61
C GLU A 305 1.80 3.81 -20.34
N SER A 306 2.59 2.74 -20.49
CA SER A 306 3.19 2.02 -19.36
C SER A 306 4.09 2.92 -18.52
N TRP A 307 4.89 3.78 -19.16
CA TRP A 307 5.74 4.73 -18.47
C TRP A 307 4.94 5.80 -17.70
N LEU A 308 3.89 6.35 -18.31
CA LEU A 308 3.00 7.33 -17.68
C LEU A 308 2.32 6.77 -16.41
N GLN A 309 1.97 5.48 -16.41
CA GLN A 309 1.39 4.78 -15.24
C GLN A 309 2.40 4.61 -14.09
N CYS A 310 3.70 4.52 -14.40
CA CYS A 310 4.77 4.28 -13.43
C CYS A 310 5.36 5.57 -12.82
N ARG A 311 4.86 6.76 -13.20
CA ARG A 311 5.39 8.06 -12.73
C ARG A 311 5.42 8.19 -11.21
N LYS A 312 4.38 7.71 -10.53
CA LYS A 312 4.29 7.73 -9.07
C LYS A 312 5.45 6.93 -8.43
N GLN A 313 5.72 5.74 -8.95
CA GLN A 313 6.76 4.85 -8.44
C GLN A 313 8.16 5.41 -8.70
N LEU A 314 8.41 5.98 -9.89
CA LEU A 314 9.67 6.67 -10.20
C LEU A 314 9.91 7.87 -9.26
N GLY A 315 8.88 8.68 -9.00
CA GLY A 315 8.98 9.81 -8.07
C GLY A 315 9.26 9.38 -6.63
N LEU A 316 8.61 8.31 -6.15
CA LEU A 316 8.86 7.76 -4.82
C LEU A 316 10.28 7.17 -4.68
N LEU A 317 10.80 6.50 -5.71
CA LEU A 317 12.19 6.04 -5.73
C LEU A 317 13.16 7.22 -5.73
N SER A 318 12.92 8.24 -6.56
CA SER A 318 13.71 9.47 -6.55
C SER A 318 13.79 10.08 -5.14
N PHE A 319 12.65 10.23 -4.46
CA PHE A 319 12.60 10.74 -3.09
C PHE A 319 13.40 9.86 -2.13
N PHE A 320 13.27 8.53 -2.22
CA PHE A 320 14.07 7.60 -1.41
C PHE A 320 15.57 7.82 -1.60
N PHE A 321 16.07 7.86 -2.84
CA PHE A 321 17.48 8.11 -3.13
C PHE A 321 17.95 9.48 -2.61
N ALA A 322 17.11 10.51 -2.71
CA ALA A 322 17.40 11.85 -2.18
C ALA A 322 17.50 11.86 -0.64
N VAL A 323 16.59 11.20 0.08
CA VAL A 323 16.66 11.09 1.54
C VAL A 323 17.91 10.34 1.99
N VAL A 324 18.23 9.23 1.33
CA VAL A 324 19.46 8.49 1.65
C VAL A 324 20.69 9.36 1.37
N HIS A 325 20.74 10.10 0.26
CA HIS A 325 21.81 11.05 -0.03
C HIS A 325 21.97 12.11 1.08
N VAL A 326 20.87 12.65 1.60
CA VAL A 326 20.89 13.63 2.70
C VAL A 326 21.49 13.02 3.95
N VAL A 327 21.09 11.79 4.31
CA VAL A 327 21.67 11.09 5.47
C VAL A 327 23.18 10.88 5.31
N TYR A 328 23.62 10.42 4.13
CA TYR A 328 25.06 10.24 3.85
C TYR A 328 25.82 11.57 3.91
N SER A 329 25.25 12.65 3.37
CA SER A 329 25.86 13.99 3.37
C SER A 329 25.98 14.58 4.76
N LEU A 330 24.96 14.43 5.62
CA LEU A 330 24.99 14.87 7.01
C LEU A 330 26.01 14.09 7.85
N CYS A 331 26.30 12.84 7.49
CA CYS A 331 27.30 12.02 8.16
C CYS A 331 28.75 12.31 7.70
N LEU A 332 28.99 13.15 6.68
CA LEU A 332 30.34 13.43 6.18
C LEU A 332 31.30 13.94 7.28
N PRO A 333 30.94 14.92 8.13
CA PRO A 333 31.85 15.43 9.17
C PRO A 333 32.21 14.39 10.24
N MET A 334 31.40 13.34 10.41
CA MET A 334 31.65 12.27 11.40
C MET A 334 32.71 11.27 10.95
N ARG A 335 33.08 11.28 9.66
CA ARG A 335 34.04 10.32 9.10
C ARG A 335 35.45 10.59 9.60
N ARG A 336 36.16 9.53 9.98
CA ARG A 336 37.58 9.62 10.36
C ARG A 336 38.46 10.14 9.22
N SER A 337 38.15 9.79 7.97
CA SER A 337 38.89 10.27 6.80
C SER A 337 38.82 11.79 6.64
N GLU A 338 37.63 12.38 6.80
CA GLU A 338 37.44 13.85 6.72
C GLU A 338 38.15 14.55 7.87
N ARG A 339 38.08 13.99 9.08
CA ARG A 339 38.81 14.51 10.24
C ARG A 339 40.33 14.55 10.00
N TYR A 340 40.91 13.48 9.45
CA TYR A 340 42.34 13.46 9.14
C TYR A 340 42.70 14.45 8.02
N LEU A 341 41.86 14.58 7.00
CA LEU A 341 42.05 15.56 5.92
C LEU A 341 42.05 16.99 6.47
N PHE A 342 41.04 17.35 7.29
CA PHE A 342 40.93 18.66 7.91
C PHE A 342 42.15 18.99 8.79
N LEU A 343 42.61 18.04 9.62
CA LEU A 343 43.81 18.22 10.45
C LEU A 343 45.08 18.44 9.61
N ASN A 344 45.23 17.68 8.52
CA ASN A 344 46.38 17.83 7.62
C ASN A 344 46.35 19.18 6.90
N MET A 345 45.18 19.66 6.46
CA MET A 345 45.01 20.98 5.85
C MET A 345 45.35 22.10 6.82
N ALA A 346 44.85 22.03 8.06
CA ALA A 346 45.17 23.01 9.10
C ALA A 346 46.68 23.04 9.42
N TYR A 347 47.32 21.87 9.51
CA TYR A 347 48.77 21.79 9.70
C TYR A 347 49.55 22.43 8.55
N GLN A 348 49.16 22.15 7.30
CA GLN A 348 49.78 22.74 6.11
C GLN A 348 49.59 24.26 6.05
N GLN A 349 48.41 24.78 6.42
CA GLN A 349 48.12 26.21 6.47
C GLN A 349 49.03 26.94 7.45
N VAL A 350 49.18 26.40 8.67
CA VAL A 350 50.07 26.96 9.69
C VAL A 350 51.52 26.92 9.22
N HIS A 351 51.95 25.80 8.62
CA HIS A 351 53.31 25.66 8.10
C HIS A 351 53.61 26.64 6.95
N ALA A 352 52.60 26.98 6.15
CA ALA A 352 52.70 27.98 5.08
C ALA A 352 52.58 29.44 5.56
N ASN A 353 52.43 29.68 6.88
CA ASN A 353 52.20 31.01 7.47
C ASN A 353 51.00 31.76 6.87
N ILE A 354 49.92 31.04 6.52
CA ILE A 354 48.70 31.63 5.98
C ILE A 354 47.73 31.92 7.14
N GLU A 355 47.55 33.20 7.47
CA GLU A 355 46.68 33.62 8.58
C GLU A 355 45.19 33.46 8.27
N ASN A 356 44.77 33.75 7.03
CA ASN A 356 43.37 33.68 6.63
C ASN A 356 43.22 32.96 5.28
N SER A 357 42.47 31.85 5.28
CA SER A 357 42.12 31.08 4.10
C SER A 357 40.70 31.33 3.60
N TRP A 358 40.01 32.37 4.12
CA TRP A 358 38.65 32.71 3.74
C TRP A 358 38.56 33.08 2.26
N ASN A 359 37.70 32.38 1.53
CA ASN A 359 37.34 32.71 0.16
C ASN A 359 35.82 32.94 0.06
N GLU A 360 35.44 34.21 -0.07
CA GLU A 360 34.05 34.66 -0.11
C GLU A 360 33.23 33.94 -1.19
N GLU A 361 33.80 33.76 -2.39
CA GLU A 361 33.12 33.12 -3.52
C GLU A 361 32.79 31.64 -3.22
N GLU A 362 33.73 30.92 -2.58
CA GLU A 362 33.50 29.52 -2.22
C GLU A 362 32.48 29.36 -1.11
N VAL A 363 32.50 30.28 -0.13
CA VAL A 363 31.52 30.32 0.95
C VAL A 363 30.12 30.51 0.38
N TRP A 364 29.90 31.56 -0.42
CA TRP A 364 28.59 31.79 -1.05
C TRP A 364 28.12 30.60 -1.87
N ARG A 365 29.02 30.01 -2.66
CA ARG A 365 28.70 28.84 -3.47
C ARG A 365 28.16 27.69 -2.60
N ILE A 366 28.86 27.33 -1.53
CA ILE A 366 28.48 26.22 -0.65
C ILE A 366 27.17 26.51 0.10
N GLU A 367 27.04 27.71 0.68
CA GLU A 367 25.83 28.12 1.40
C GLU A 367 24.58 28.07 0.51
N MET A 368 24.71 28.52 -0.75
CA MET A 368 23.62 28.48 -1.72
C MET A 368 23.23 27.05 -2.12
N TYR A 369 24.20 26.18 -2.47
CA TYR A 369 23.91 24.80 -2.85
C TYR A 369 23.27 24.00 -1.72
N ILE A 370 23.72 24.19 -0.47
CA ILE A 370 23.12 23.54 0.70
C ILE A 370 21.68 24.04 0.91
N SER A 371 21.47 25.36 0.86
CA SER A 371 20.14 25.96 1.04
C SER A 371 19.14 25.47 -0.01
N PHE A 372 19.52 25.47 -1.30
CA PHE A 372 18.67 24.96 -2.37
C PHE A 372 18.42 23.46 -2.27
N GLY A 373 19.42 22.67 -1.87
CA GLY A 373 19.25 21.24 -1.60
C GLY A 373 18.21 20.96 -0.51
N ILE A 374 18.23 21.73 0.58
CA ILE A 374 17.25 21.63 1.68
C ILE A 374 15.85 22.00 1.18
N MET A 375 15.72 23.10 0.45
CA MET A 375 14.43 23.53 -0.11
C MET A 375 13.86 22.51 -1.10
N SER A 376 14.69 21.95 -1.99
CA SER A 376 14.29 20.91 -2.94
C SER A 376 13.81 19.65 -2.23
N LEU A 377 14.52 19.20 -1.18
CA LEU A 377 14.10 18.07 -0.35
C LEU A 377 12.74 18.34 0.32
N GLY A 378 12.52 19.56 0.81
CA GLY A 378 11.24 19.98 1.38
C GLY A 378 10.09 19.85 0.37
N LEU A 379 10.30 20.29 -0.87
CA LEU A 379 9.34 20.16 -1.95
C LEU A 379 9.10 18.70 -2.36
N LEU A 380 10.16 17.89 -2.47
CA LEU A 380 10.05 16.46 -2.74
C LEU A 380 9.30 15.71 -1.62
N SER A 381 9.49 16.12 -0.38
CA SER A 381 8.76 15.55 0.76
C SER A 381 7.26 15.80 0.66
N LEU A 382 6.84 16.99 0.21
CA LEU A 382 5.42 17.29 -0.03
C LEU A 382 4.84 16.42 -1.15
N LEU A 383 5.60 16.14 -2.21
CA LEU A 383 5.19 15.22 -3.29
C LEU A 383 5.03 13.78 -2.78
N ALA A 384 5.96 13.32 -1.93
CA ALA A 384 5.89 12.00 -1.32
C ALA A 384 4.68 11.88 -0.38
N ILE A 385 4.41 12.88 0.46
CA ILE A 385 3.27 12.91 1.38
C ILE A 385 1.94 12.88 0.61
N THR A 386 1.82 13.69 -0.44
CA THR A 386 0.60 13.70 -1.27
C THR A 386 0.42 12.44 -2.12
N SER A 387 1.45 11.59 -2.21
CA SER A 387 1.36 10.26 -2.84
C SER A 387 0.75 9.18 -1.93
N ILE A 388 0.59 9.47 -0.63
CA ILE A 388 -0.06 8.57 0.33
C ILE A 388 -1.56 8.50 0.00
N PRO A 389 -2.17 7.30 -0.13
CA PRO A 389 -3.56 7.16 -0.56
C PRO A 389 -4.56 7.96 0.28
N SER A 390 -4.40 8.00 1.61
CA SER A 390 -5.30 8.74 2.51
C SER A 390 -5.26 10.25 2.29
N VAL A 391 -4.08 10.80 1.99
CA VAL A 391 -3.91 12.23 1.67
C VAL A 391 -4.44 12.50 0.27
N SER A 392 -4.07 11.67 -0.71
CA SER A 392 -4.51 11.82 -2.09
C SER A 392 -6.03 11.74 -2.23
N SER A 393 -6.71 10.93 -1.42
CA SER A 393 -8.18 10.82 -1.42
C SER A 393 -8.88 12.02 -0.77
N ALA A 394 -8.16 12.80 0.04
CA ALA A 394 -8.70 13.98 0.70
C ALA A 394 -8.57 15.27 -0.15
N LEU A 395 -7.75 15.24 -1.20
CA LEU A 395 -7.51 16.38 -2.08
C LEU A 395 -8.41 16.33 -3.31
N ASN A 396 -8.89 17.50 -3.75
CA ASN A 396 -9.56 17.59 -5.04
C ASN A 396 -8.53 17.59 -6.19
N TRP A 397 -9.00 17.39 -7.43
CA TRP A 397 -8.12 17.27 -8.60
C TRP A 397 -7.29 18.53 -8.86
N ARG A 398 -7.79 19.74 -8.53
CA ARG A 398 -7.05 21.00 -8.71
C ARG A 398 -5.89 21.11 -7.72
N GLU A 399 -6.15 20.80 -6.45
CA GLU A 399 -5.13 20.77 -5.39
C GLU A 399 -4.05 19.73 -5.68
N PHE A 400 -4.46 18.50 -6.04
CA PHE A 400 -3.53 17.44 -6.40
C PHE A 400 -2.66 17.83 -7.59
N SER A 401 -3.26 18.37 -8.65
CA SER A 401 -2.53 18.80 -9.84
C SER A 401 -1.59 19.97 -9.56
N PHE A 402 -1.99 20.94 -8.74
CA PHE A 402 -1.13 22.05 -8.36
C PHE A 402 0.15 21.59 -7.63
N ILE A 403 0.01 20.60 -6.73
CA ILE A 403 1.15 20.06 -5.99
C ILE A 403 2.03 19.20 -6.90
N GLN A 404 1.43 18.30 -7.69
CA GLN A 404 2.17 17.30 -8.48
C GLN A 404 2.74 17.84 -9.81
N ILE A 405 2.16 18.93 -10.35
CA ILE A 405 2.52 19.49 -11.66
C ILE A 405 3.14 20.88 -11.54
N THR A 406 2.51 21.80 -10.80
CA THR A 406 2.87 23.23 -10.85
C THR A 406 4.03 23.61 -9.94
N ARG A 407 4.16 23.01 -8.75
CA ARG A 407 5.22 23.38 -7.79
C ARG A 407 6.61 22.84 -8.13
N PHE A 408 6.73 21.87 -9.03
CA PHE A 408 8.02 21.20 -9.29
C PHE A 408 8.82 21.75 -10.46
N VAL A 409 8.21 22.47 -11.42
CA VAL A 409 8.99 23.24 -12.41
C VAL A 409 9.96 24.19 -11.68
N PHE A 410 9.59 24.73 -10.52
CA PHE A 410 10.49 25.54 -9.70
C PHE A 410 11.60 24.76 -8.97
N SER A 411 11.45 23.46 -8.69
CA SER A 411 12.50 22.65 -8.03
C SER A 411 13.50 22.01 -9.00
N TYR A 412 13.20 21.98 -10.29
CA TYR A 412 14.09 21.46 -11.33
C TYR A 412 14.94 22.57 -11.98
N TYR A 413 14.52 23.83 -11.81
CA TYR A 413 15.17 25.03 -12.38
C TYR A 413 15.76 25.99 -11.33
N GLY A 414 15.64 25.68 -10.03
CA GLY A 414 16.31 26.40 -8.94
C GLY A 414 17.22 25.42 -8.21
#